data_AF-A0A8H6NA22-F1
#
_entry.id   AF-A0A8H6NA22-F1
#
_cell.length_a   1.000
_cell.length_b   1.000
_cell.length_c   1.000
_cell.angle_alpha   90.00
_cell.angle_beta   90.00
_cell.angle_gamma   90.00
#
_symmetry.space_group_name_H-M   'P 1'
#
loop_
_entity.id
_entity.type
_entity.pdbx_description
1 polymer ?
#
loop_
_entity_poly.entity_id
_entity_poly.type
_entity_poly.pdbx_seq_one_letter_code
_entity_poly.pdbx_strand_id
1 'polypeptide(L)'
;MCNNVSQDDVDRRETELRQTPQFLGNMHQHGSCIVCFDGSKRAAAHCIDLIARKANGGPPVVYKIQREMEIERRSLWDTSAANPLSTELKWQQTEATRELEDLRECEKREKDTQVAESFAHERRTLENKLLVANKSIKDLRVETKSIFDGREVECKERLKAAMQETRALEKELVDDENRRCRLQSFAGMGSKIASLQAAMKSKEKRLLAKRNIIPMLQVLGGLGCIISGATLGAPPFIVGGAALLGSGLGSLSRSLTEEKPKKREAAEKTMLAGKDGLGSHFN
;
A
#
# COMPACT_ATOMS: atom_id res chain seq x y z
N MET A 1 80.16 41.04 0.64
CA MET A 1 80.81 39.72 0.52
C MET A 1 80.73 39.30 -0.94
N CYS A 2 81.70 39.72 -1.76
CA CYS A 2 81.86 39.31 -3.16
C CYS A 2 83.27 38.75 -3.42
N ASN A 3 83.97 38.32 -2.36
CA ASN A 3 85.43 38.26 -2.37
C ASN A 3 86.02 37.09 -3.19
N ASN A 4 85.19 36.20 -3.75
CA ASN A 4 85.62 35.02 -4.52
C ASN A 4 84.87 34.83 -5.85
N VAL A 5 84.13 35.84 -6.33
CA VAL A 5 83.37 35.74 -7.60
C VAL A 5 84.13 36.52 -8.67
N SER A 6 84.31 35.93 -9.86
CA SER A 6 84.96 36.61 -11.00
C SER A 6 84.24 37.91 -11.33
N GLN A 7 84.97 38.97 -11.68
CA GLN A 7 84.37 40.27 -12.02
C GLN A 7 83.35 40.13 -13.16
N ASP A 8 83.61 39.25 -14.13
CA ASP A 8 82.71 38.95 -15.24
C ASP A 8 81.35 38.39 -14.77
N ASP A 9 81.35 37.61 -13.69
CA ASP A 9 80.12 37.07 -13.11
C ASP A 9 79.32 38.13 -12.35
N VAL A 10 80.01 39.10 -11.73
CA VAL A 10 79.38 40.23 -11.06
C VAL A 10 78.70 41.12 -12.10
N ASP A 11 79.39 41.45 -13.18
CA ASP A 11 78.87 42.32 -14.24
C ASP A 11 77.71 41.64 -14.99
N ARG A 12 77.80 40.33 -15.23
CA ARG A 12 76.69 39.54 -15.80
C ARG A 12 75.45 39.57 -14.89
N ARG A 13 75.61 39.32 -13.60
CA ARG A 13 74.49 39.33 -12.64
C ARG A 13 73.91 40.73 -12.46
N GLU A 14 74.75 41.76 -12.43
CA GLU A 14 74.28 43.13 -12.37
C GLU A 14 73.46 43.50 -13.61
N THR A 15 73.91 43.06 -14.79
CA THR A 15 73.18 43.24 -16.04
C THR A 15 71.84 42.51 -16.02
N GLU A 16 71.82 41.26 -15.56
CA GLU A 16 70.58 40.47 -15.41
C GLU A 16 69.60 41.11 -14.43
N LEU A 17 70.07 41.60 -13.28
CA LEU A 17 69.25 42.31 -12.30
C LEU A 17 68.67 43.62 -12.86
N ARG A 18 69.45 44.33 -13.70
CA ARG A 18 69.02 45.59 -14.36
C ARG A 18 68.08 45.36 -15.53
N GLN A 19 68.20 44.27 -16.26
CA GLN A 19 67.45 44.05 -17.50
C GLN A 19 66.16 43.25 -17.27
N THR A 20 66.17 42.31 -16.33
CA THR A 20 65.01 41.45 -16.05
C THR A 20 63.94 42.22 -15.28
N PRO A 21 62.74 42.45 -15.85
CA PRO A 21 61.69 43.23 -15.21
C PRO A 21 61.25 42.70 -13.84
N GLN A 22 61.29 41.38 -13.65
CA GLN A 22 60.90 40.70 -12.40
C GLN A 22 61.88 40.92 -11.24
N PHE A 23 63.12 41.36 -11.52
CA PHE A 23 64.10 41.69 -10.48
C PHE A 23 64.10 43.20 -10.19
N LEU A 24 65.16 43.92 -10.60
CA LEU A 24 65.32 45.34 -10.36
C LEU A 24 65.13 46.17 -11.65
N GLY A 25 64.84 45.52 -12.79
CA GLY A 25 64.70 46.22 -14.07
C GLY A 25 63.60 47.26 -14.08
N ASN A 26 62.43 46.94 -13.50
CA ASN A 26 61.35 47.92 -13.36
C ASN A 26 61.77 49.11 -12.50
N MET A 27 62.46 48.88 -11.38
CA MET A 27 62.94 49.95 -10.52
C MET A 27 63.98 50.82 -11.23
N HIS A 28 64.88 50.19 -11.98
CA HIS A 28 65.92 50.87 -12.74
C HIS A 28 65.35 51.76 -13.84
N GLN A 29 64.37 51.25 -14.61
CA GLN A 29 63.64 52.01 -15.63
C GLN A 29 62.97 53.27 -15.06
N HIS A 30 62.54 53.23 -13.79
CA HIS A 30 61.90 54.36 -13.11
C HIS A 30 62.91 55.24 -12.34
N GLY A 31 64.20 55.17 -12.68
CA GLY A 31 65.23 56.08 -12.16
C GLY A 31 65.98 55.58 -10.91
N SER A 32 65.72 54.36 -10.46
CA SER A 32 66.54 53.74 -9.41
C SER A 32 67.93 53.39 -9.96
N CYS A 33 68.96 53.52 -9.14
CA CYS A 33 70.32 53.13 -9.50
C CYS A 33 70.75 51.95 -8.64
N ILE A 34 71.47 51.01 -9.25
CA ILE A 34 72.07 49.87 -8.57
C ILE A 34 73.57 50.14 -8.48
N VAL A 35 74.14 49.96 -7.30
CA VAL A 35 75.57 50.13 -7.06
C VAL A 35 76.05 48.92 -6.27
N CYS A 36 77.01 48.19 -6.82
CA CYS A 36 77.61 47.06 -6.14
C CYS A 36 78.61 47.53 -5.08
N PHE A 37 78.48 47.00 -3.86
CA PHE A 37 79.45 47.21 -2.78
C PHE A 37 80.44 46.05 -2.72
N ASP A 38 81.67 46.31 -3.13
CA ASP A 38 82.76 45.33 -3.18
C ASP A 38 83.43 45.08 -1.80
N GLY A 39 83.01 45.79 -0.75
CA GLY A 39 83.62 45.73 0.58
C GLY A 39 84.78 46.71 0.80
N SER A 40 85.20 47.44 -0.23
CA SER A 40 86.27 48.43 -0.15
C SER A 40 85.77 49.74 0.47
N LYS A 41 86.67 50.45 1.17
CA LYS A 41 86.36 51.79 1.71
C LYS A 41 86.00 52.79 0.61
N ARG A 42 86.59 52.62 -0.58
CA ARG A 42 86.33 53.48 -1.74
C ARG A 42 84.92 53.28 -2.28
N ALA A 43 84.46 52.04 -2.43
CA ALA A 43 83.09 51.76 -2.85
C ALA A 43 82.07 52.21 -1.79
N ALA A 44 82.36 52.03 -0.50
CA ALA A 44 81.50 52.55 0.57
C ALA A 44 81.33 54.08 0.48
N ALA A 45 82.44 54.81 0.32
CA ALA A 45 82.42 56.26 0.16
C ALA A 45 81.65 56.68 -1.11
N HIS A 46 81.81 55.95 -2.21
CA HIS A 46 81.06 56.19 -3.45
C HIS A 46 79.55 55.96 -3.28
N CYS A 47 79.13 54.89 -2.59
CA CYS A 47 77.72 54.66 -2.28
C CYS A 47 77.14 55.79 -1.42
N ILE A 48 77.87 56.22 -0.39
CA ILE A 48 77.44 57.32 0.49
C ILE A 48 77.34 58.63 -0.29
N ASP A 49 78.31 58.94 -1.15
CA ASP A 49 78.29 60.13 -2.00
C ASP A 49 77.11 60.11 -2.98
N LEU A 50 76.80 58.95 -3.61
CA LEU A 50 75.62 58.81 -4.46
C LEU A 50 74.31 59.02 -3.68
N ILE A 51 74.21 58.49 -2.47
CA ILE A 51 73.04 58.70 -1.60
C ILE A 51 72.94 60.17 -1.20
N ALA A 52 74.05 60.80 -0.77
CA ALA A 52 74.09 62.18 -0.34
C ALA A 52 73.77 63.15 -1.50
N ARG A 53 74.27 62.90 -2.71
CA ARG A 53 73.94 63.67 -3.92
C ARG A 53 72.46 63.57 -4.26
N LYS A 54 71.89 62.36 -4.19
CA LYS A 54 70.45 62.16 -4.41
C LYS A 54 69.59 62.81 -3.31
N ALA A 55 70.07 62.82 -2.07
CA ALA A 55 69.37 63.44 -0.94
C ALA A 55 69.43 64.97 -0.96
N ASN A 56 70.55 65.56 -1.40
CA ASN A 56 70.80 67.00 -1.34
C ASN A 56 70.45 67.74 -2.64
N GLY A 57 70.31 67.04 -3.77
CA GLY A 57 70.23 67.65 -5.11
C GLY A 57 68.83 67.75 -5.73
N GLY A 58 67.79 67.21 -5.11
CA GLY A 58 66.44 67.18 -5.70
C GLY A 58 65.32 67.47 -4.70
N PRO A 59 64.14 67.90 -5.18
CA PRO A 59 62.96 67.98 -4.33
C PRO A 59 62.62 66.59 -3.77
N PRO A 60 61.99 66.50 -2.57
CA PRO A 60 61.58 65.22 -1.99
C PRO A 60 60.82 64.38 -3.02
N VAL A 61 61.29 63.15 -3.24
CA VAL A 61 60.61 62.20 -4.13
C VAL A 61 59.34 61.73 -3.42
N VAL A 62 58.22 62.41 -3.69
CA VAL A 62 56.90 62.00 -3.21
C VAL A 62 56.42 60.85 -4.09
N TYR A 63 56.25 59.66 -3.51
CA TYR A 63 55.71 58.52 -4.25
C TYR A 63 54.31 58.85 -4.79
N LYS A 64 53.98 58.31 -5.97
CA LYS A 64 52.67 58.54 -6.60
C LYS A 64 51.51 58.21 -5.66
N ILE A 65 51.62 57.11 -4.90
CA ILE A 65 50.61 56.71 -3.91
C ILE A 65 50.49 57.72 -2.75
N GLN A 66 51.61 58.27 -2.25
CA GLN A 66 51.60 59.28 -1.19
C GLN A 66 50.98 60.58 -1.68
N ARG A 67 51.28 60.98 -2.92
CA ARG A 67 50.60 62.12 -3.56
C ARG A 67 49.09 61.90 -3.64
N GLU A 68 48.66 60.75 -4.14
CA GLU A 68 47.24 60.42 -4.28
C GLU A 68 46.53 60.37 -2.91
N MET A 69 47.16 59.85 -1.87
CA MET A 69 46.53 59.70 -0.54
C MET A 69 46.60 60.96 0.32
N GLU A 70 47.75 61.63 0.41
CA GLU A 70 47.96 62.76 1.33
C GLU A 70 47.58 64.10 0.71
N ILE A 71 47.93 64.30 -0.56
CA ILE A 71 47.69 65.58 -1.27
C ILE A 71 46.32 65.56 -1.93
N GLU A 72 46.01 64.52 -2.71
CA GLU A 72 44.73 64.40 -3.41
C GLU A 72 43.60 63.82 -2.54
N ARG A 73 43.91 63.41 -1.30
CA ARG A 73 42.96 62.87 -0.32
C ARG A 73 42.12 61.68 -0.83
N ARG A 74 42.67 60.90 -1.76
CA ARG A 74 42.01 59.68 -2.25
C ARG A 74 42.08 58.58 -1.20
N SER A 75 41.06 57.72 -1.20
CA SER A 75 41.12 56.48 -0.42
C SER A 75 42.21 55.56 -0.99
N LEU A 76 42.78 54.69 -0.17
CA LEU A 76 43.77 53.70 -0.63
C LEU A 76 43.24 52.88 -1.81
N TRP A 77 41.94 52.56 -1.81
CA TRP A 77 41.27 51.76 -2.83
C TRP A 77 41.10 52.49 -4.18
N ASP A 78 41.09 53.82 -4.17
CA ASP A 78 40.95 54.66 -5.38
C ASP A 78 42.31 55.10 -5.95
N THR A 79 43.41 54.56 -5.42
CA THR A 79 44.76 54.83 -5.89
C THR A 79 45.09 54.06 -7.17
N SER A 80 45.99 54.60 -7.98
CA SER A 80 46.47 53.94 -9.20
C SER A 80 47.08 52.55 -8.91
N ALA A 81 47.66 52.36 -7.72
CA ALA A 81 48.26 51.10 -7.29
C ALA A 81 47.21 50.07 -6.84
N ALA A 82 46.10 50.52 -6.25
CA ALA A 82 45.02 49.64 -5.83
C ALA A 82 44.10 49.22 -6.98
N ASN A 83 44.04 49.99 -8.08
CA ASN A 83 43.18 49.65 -9.22
C ASN A 83 43.45 48.25 -9.80
N PRO A 84 44.70 47.86 -10.16
CA PRO A 84 44.97 46.50 -10.65
C PRO A 84 44.62 45.40 -9.63
N LEU A 85 44.86 45.68 -8.35
CA LEU A 85 44.54 44.73 -7.28
C LEU A 85 43.03 44.57 -7.10
N SER A 86 42.27 45.66 -7.19
CA SER A 86 40.81 45.63 -7.06
C SER A 86 40.15 44.97 -8.28
N THR A 87 40.71 45.15 -9.49
CA THR A 87 40.25 44.43 -10.68
C THR A 87 40.52 42.94 -10.57
N GLU A 88 41.70 42.55 -10.10
CA GLU A 88 42.05 41.14 -9.91
C GLU A 88 41.17 40.49 -8.82
N LEU A 89 40.96 41.19 -7.71
CA LEU A 89 40.12 40.69 -6.62
C LEU A 89 38.65 40.54 -7.05
N LYS A 90 38.12 41.50 -7.82
CA LYS A 90 36.76 41.39 -8.40
C LYS A 90 36.67 40.21 -9.36
N TRP A 91 37.68 40.03 -10.22
CA TRP A 91 37.75 38.90 -11.14
C TRP A 91 37.72 37.57 -10.39
N GLN A 92 38.59 37.40 -9.38
CA GLN A 92 38.62 36.21 -8.53
C GLN A 92 37.29 35.98 -7.79
N GLN A 93 36.65 37.04 -7.30
CA GLN A 93 35.35 36.94 -6.66
C GLN A 93 34.27 36.47 -7.64
N THR A 94 34.24 37.02 -8.86
CA THR A 94 33.30 36.58 -9.90
C THR A 94 33.54 35.13 -10.28
N GLU A 95 34.80 34.72 -10.46
CA GLU A 95 35.15 33.35 -10.81
C GLU A 95 34.74 32.37 -9.70
N ALA A 96 35.07 32.68 -8.44
CA ALA A 96 34.67 31.86 -7.31
C ALA A 96 33.13 31.78 -7.14
N THR A 97 32.42 32.87 -7.43
CA THR A 97 30.95 32.87 -7.38
C THR A 97 30.36 31.97 -8.46
N ARG A 98 30.94 32.02 -9.67
CA ARG A 98 30.56 31.16 -10.78
C ARG A 98 30.81 29.69 -10.48
N GLU A 99 32.00 29.34 -9.96
CA GLU A 99 32.31 27.98 -9.56
C GLU A 99 31.32 27.45 -8.50
N LEU A 100 30.93 28.28 -7.53
CA LEU A 100 29.93 27.92 -6.53
C LEU A 100 28.54 27.70 -7.15
N GLU A 101 28.14 28.49 -8.14
CA GLU A 101 26.88 28.30 -8.86
C GLU A 101 26.90 27.01 -9.69
N ASP A 102 27.98 26.74 -10.40
CA ASP A 102 28.15 25.51 -11.19
C ASP A 102 28.11 24.27 -10.29
N LEU A 103 28.78 24.29 -9.13
CA LEU A 103 28.73 23.20 -8.15
C LEU A 103 27.33 22.99 -7.57
N ARG A 104 26.59 24.06 -7.28
CA ARG A 104 25.20 23.98 -6.81
C ARG A 104 24.28 23.38 -7.88
N GLU A 105 24.51 23.72 -9.15
CA GLU A 105 23.73 23.14 -10.24
C GLU A 105 24.04 21.65 -10.41
N CYS A 106 25.31 21.25 -10.34
CA CYS A 106 25.71 19.84 -10.34
C CYS A 106 25.06 19.06 -9.19
N GLU A 107 25.13 19.57 -7.95
CA GLU A 107 24.51 18.93 -6.79
C GLU A 107 22.99 18.78 -6.96
N LYS A 108 22.33 19.81 -7.52
CA LYS A 108 20.90 19.75 -7.80
C LYS A 108 20.58 18.66 -8.83
N ARG A 109 21.34 18.59 -9.93
CA ARG A 109 21.16 17.55 -10.96
C ARG A 109 21.38 16.15 -10.39
N GLU A 110 22.39 15.96 -9.55
CA GLU A 110 22.64 14.68 -8.87
C GLU A 110 21.45 14.28 -7.97
N LYS A 111 20.95 15.20 -7.14
CA LYS A 111 19.75 14.96 -6.32
C LYS A 111 18.54 14.61 -7.18
N ASP A 112 18.30 15.34 -8.27
CA ASP A 112 17.20 15.07 -9.19
C ASP A 112 17.33 13.67 -9.83
N THR A 113 18.54 13.27 -10.22
CA THR A 113 18.78 11.91 -10.74
C THR A 113 18.57 10.83 -9.68
N GLN A 114 19.05 11.03 -8.45
CA GLN A 114 18.87 10.08 -7.35
C GLN A 114 17.39 9.91 -7.00
N VAL A 115 16.63 11.01 -6.96
CA VAL A 115 15.18 11.00 -6.74
C VAL A 115 14.45 10.29 -7.89
N ALA A 116 14.86 10.54 -9.14
CA ALA A 116 14.29 9.84 -10.30
C ALA A 116 14.56 8.32 -10.24
N GLU A 117 15.77 7.92 -9.83
CA GLU A 117 16.13 6.52 -9.65
C GLU A 117 15.36 5.84 -8.52
N SER A 118 15.16 6.52 -7.37
CA SER A 118 14.37 5.99 -6.28
C SER A 118 12.90 5.79 -6.69
N PHE A 119 12.32 6.76 -7.39
CA PHE A 119 10.95 6.60 -7.93
C PHE A 119 10.85 5.48 -8.96
N ALA A 120 11.85 5.33 -9.83
CA ALA A 120 11.89 4.22 -10.79
C ALA A 120 11.97 2.86 -10.07
N HIS A 121 12.76 2.77 -9.00
CA HIS A 121 12.87 1.55 -8.19
C HIS A 121 11.55 1.22 -7.47
N GLU A 122 10.91 2.20 -6.84
CA GLU A 122 9.62 2.02 -6.18
C GLU A 122 8.54 1.59 -7.17
N ARG A 123 8.49 2.22 -8.34
CA ARG A 123 7.55 1.86 -9.41
C ARG A 123 7.71 0.41 -9.85
N ARG A 124 8.95 -0.05 -10.10
CA ARG A 124 9.22 -1.47 -10.43
C ARG A 124 8.76 -2.40 -9.30
N THR A 125 9.00 -2.01 -8.06
CA THR A 125 8.58 -2.79 -6.88
C THR A 125 7.05 -2.90 -6.80
N LEU A 126 6.33 -1.81 -7.06
CA LEU A 126 4.87 -1.81 -7.09
C LEU A 126 4.32 -2.61 -8.27
N GLU A 127 4.89 -2.49 -9.46
CA GLU A 127 4.53 -3.30 -10.64
C GLU A 127 4.70 -4.80 -10.35
N ASN A 128 5.81 -5.20 -9.72
CA ASN A 128 6.03 -6.59 -9.31
C ASN A 128 4.98 -7.06 -8.29
N LYS A 129 4.64 -6.24 -7.28
CA LYS A 129 3.58 -6.56 -6.32
C LYS A 129 2.22 -6.72 -7.00
N LEU A 130 1.89 -5.86 -7.96
CA LEU A 130 0.66 -5.96 -8.75
C LEU A 130 0.62 -7.23 -9.60
N LEU A 131 1.75 -7.62 -10.21
CA LEU A 131 1.84 -8.87 -10.96
C LEU A 131 1.60 -10.08 -10.07
N VAL A 132 2.21 -10.12 -8.88
CA VAL A 132 2.02 -11.19 -7.89
C VAL A 132 0.55 -11.25 -7.42
N ALA A 133 -0.04 -10.11 -7.08
CA ALA A 133 -1.44 -10.03 -6.67
C ALA A 133 -2.41 -10.45 -7.79
N ASN A 134 -2.13 -10.07 -9.04
CA ASN A 134 -2.94 -10.50 -10.18
C ASN A 134 -2.83 -12.01 -10.42
N LYS A 135 -1.64 -12.60 -10.21
CA LYS A 135 -1.47 -14.04 -10.29
C LYS A 135 -2.27 -14.76 -9.21
N SER A 136 -2.20 -14.30 -7.95
CA SER A 136 -2.97 -14.91 -6.87
C SER A 136 -4.49 -14.79 -7.08
N ILE A 137 -4.97 -13.67 -7.63
CA ILE A 137 -6.39 -13.52 -8.02
C ILE A 137 -6.78 -14.56 -9.07
N LYS A 138 -5.94 -14.81 -10.08
CA LYS A 138 -6.19 -15.82 -11.10
C LYS A 138 -6.23 -17.23 -10.50
N ASP A 139 -5.26 -17.53 -9.63
CA ASP A 139 -5.17 -18.83 -8.96
C ASP A 139 -6.40 -19.09 -8.08
N LEU A 140 -6.82 -18.11 -7.27
CA LEU A 140 -8.06 -18.16 -6.48
C LEU A 140 -9.30 -18.34 -7.37
N ARG A 141 -9.34 -17.72 -8.55
CA ARG A 141 -10.45 -17.87 -9.49
C ARG A 141 -10.52 -19.28 -10.08
N VAL A 142 -9.38 -19.92 -10.31
CA VAL A 142 -9.33 -21.32 -10.78
C VAL A 142 -9.75 -22.26 -9.65
N GLU A 143 -9.22 -22.05 -8.44
CA GLU A 143 -9.56 -22.84 -7.27
C GLU A 143 -11.06 -22.78 -6.95
N THR A 144 -11.62 -21.57 -6.89
CA THR A 144 -13.07 -21.38 -6.66
C THR A 144 -13.92 -22.06 -7.71
N LYS A 145 -13.56 -21.96 -9.00
CA LYS A 145 -14.25 -22.70 -10.07
C LYS A 145 -14.20 -24.21 -9.85
N SER A 146 -13.03 -24.77 -9.52
CA SER A 146 -12.90 -26.21 -9.26
C SER A 146 -13.76 -26.68 -8.07
N ILE A 147 -13.89 -25.85 -7.03
CA ILE A 147 -14.78 -26.12 -5.90
C ILE A 147 -16.25 -26.10 -6.33
N PHE A 148 -16.65 -25.15 -7.17
CA PHE A 148 -18.02 -25.09 -7.71
C PHE A 148 -18.32 -26.29 -8.60
N ASP A 149 -17.42 -26.67 -9.50
CA ASP A 149 -17.57 -27.84 -10.37
C ASP A 149 -17.69 -29.12 -9.53
N GLY A 150 -16.85 -29.28 -8.51
CA GLY A 150 -16.93 -30.40 -7.57
C GLY A 150 -18.26 -30.46 -6.81
N ARG A 151 -18.76 -29.32 -6.33
CA ARG A 151 -20.08 -29.24 -5.68
C ARG A 151 -21.23 -29.51 -6.62
N GLU A 152 -21.13 -29.12 -7.89
CA GLU A 152 -22.15 -29.40 -8.89
C GLU A 152 -22.26 -30.91 -9.15
N VAL A 153 -21.12 -31.61 -9.25
CA VAL A 153 -21.09 -33.07 -9.38
C VAL A 153 -21.71 -33.73 -8.16
N GLU A 154 -21.28 -33.33 -6.95
CA GLU A 154 -21.82 -33.88 -5.69
C GLU A 154 -23.34 -33.66 -5.59
N CYS A 155 -23.83 -32.47 -5.96
CA CYS A 155 -25.25 -32.16 -5.96
C CYS A 155 -26.03 -33.02 -6.97
N LYS A 156 -25.48 -33.24 -8.17
CA LYS A 156 -26.07 -34.14 -9.18
C LYS A 156 -26.14 -35.58 -8.69
N GLU A 157 -25.12 -36.06 -7.98
CA GLU A 157 -25.11 -37.40 -7.39
C GLU A 157 -26.16 -37.54 -6.29
N ARG A 158 -26.23 -36.58 -5.37
CA ARG A 158 -27.27 -36.54 -4.32
C ARG A 158 -28.67 -36.50 -4.91
N LEU A 159 -28.89 -35.71 -5.97
CA LEU A 159 -30.17 -35.64 -6.66
C LEU A 159 -30.55 -36.99 -7.30
N LYS A 160 -29.59 -37.68 -7.93
CA LYS A 160 -29.82 -39.02 -8.50
C LYS A 160 -30.15 -40.04 -7.41
N ALA A 161 -29.42 -40.02 -6.29
CA ALA A 161 -29.68 -40.91 -5.16
C ALA A 161 -31.08 -40.68 -4.58
N ALA A 162 -31.46 -39.41 -4.35
CA ALA A 162 -32.81 -39.05 -3.90
C ALA A 162 -33.89 -39.51 -4.89
N MET A 163 -33.69 -39.34 -6.20
CA MET A 163 -34.61 -39.83 -7.22
C MET A 163 -34.72 -41.36 -7.26
N GLN A 164 -33.64 -42.08 -6.96
CA GLN A 164 -33.69 -43.54 -6.88
C GLN A 164 -34.44 -44.00 -5.64
N GLU A 165 -34.24 -43.32 -4.52
CA GLU A 165 -34.95 -43.58 -3.27
C GLU A 165 -36.46 -43.32 -3.42
N THR A 166 -36.87 -42.20 -4.02
CA THR A 166 -38.29 -41.94 -4.29
C THR A 166 -38.89 -42.98 -5.23
N ARG A 167 -38.17 -43.40 -6.28
CA ARG A 167 -38.63 -44.47 -7.19
C ARG A 167 -38.72 -45.83 -6.49
N ALA A 168 -37.83 -46.12 -5.54
CA ALA A 168 -37.88 -47.36 -4.77
C ALA A 168 -39.10 -47.37 -3.84
N LEU A 169 -39.36 -46.26 -3.14
CA LEU A 169 -40.55 -46.07 -2.30
C LEU A 169 -41.84 -46.14 -3.13
N GLU A 170 -41.89 -45.52 -4.31
CA GLU A 170 -43.04 -45.63 -5.22
C GLU A 170 -43.34 -47.07 -5.61
N LYS A 171 -42.30 -47.86 -5.95
CA LYS A 171 -42.46 -49.29 -6.26
C LYS A 171 -42.98 -50.08 -5.06
N GLU A 172 -42.45 -49.81 -3.86
CA GLU A 172 -42.90 -50.48 -2.65
C GLU A 172 -44.36 -50.16 -2.33
N LEU A 173 -44.78 -48.90 -2.51
CA LEU A 173 -46.19 -48.51 -2.36
C LEU A 173 -47.10 -49.20 -3.37
N VAL A 174 -46.70 -49.27 -4.64
CA VAL A 174 -47.45 -49.99 -5.68
C VAL A 174 -47.53 -51.50 -5.37
N ASP A 175 -46.44 -52.11 -4.88
CA ASP A 175 -46.43 -53.51 -4.48
C ASP A 175 -47.31 -53.77 -3.25
N ASP A 176 -47.32 -52.87 -2.26
CA ASP A 176 -48.19 -52.96 -1.08
C ASP A 176 -49.66 -52.80 -1.48
N GLU A 177 -49.98 -51.87 -2.38
CA GLU A 177 -51.32 -51.69 -2.93
C GLU A 177 -51.78 -52.92 -3.71
N ASN A 178 -50.91 -53.49 -4.57
CA ASN A 178 -51.16 -54.75 -5.26
C ASN A 178 -51.39 -55.91 -4.28
N ARG A 179 -50.62 -55.99 -3.18
CA ARG A 179 -50.83 -56.98 -2.11
C ARG A 179 -52.19 -56.79 -1.43
N ARG A 180 -52.58 -55.54 -1.13
CA ARG A 180 -53.91 -55.23 -0.56
C ARG A 180 -55.04 -55.64 -1.50
N CYS A 181 -54.94 -55.35 -2.80
CA CYS A 181 -55.92 -55.79 -3.79
C CYS A 181 -56.02 -57.31 -3.86
N ARG A 182 -54.89 -58.04 -3.84
CA ARG A 182 -54.91 -59.51 -3.79
C ARG A 182 -55.60 -60.02 -2.53
N LEU A 183 -55.25 -59.50 -1.36
CA LEU A 183 -55.89 -59.89 -0.09
C LEU A 183 -57.39 -59.60 -0.09
N GLN A 184 -57.83 -58.45 -0.62
CA GLN A 184 -59.26 -58.14 -0.78
C GLN A 184 -59.95 -59.12 -1.74
N SER A 185 -59.29 -59.52 -2.84
CA SER A 185 -59.82 -60.52 -3.75
C SER A 185 -59.99 -61.88 -3.08
N PHE A 186 -59.02 -62.29 -2.23
CA PHE A 186 -59.11 -63.52 -1.43
C PHE A 186 -60.18 -63.43 -0.34
N ALA A 187 -60.30 -62.30 0.35
CA ALA A 187 -61.36 -62.07 1.34
C ALA A 187 -62.76 -62.09 0.68
N GLY A 188 -62.88 -61.48 -0.51
CA GLY A 188 -64.09 -61.54 -1.33
C GLY A 188 -64.40 -62.94 -1.87
N MET A 189 -63.39 -63.77 -2.14
CA MET A 189 -63.59 -65.19 -2.44
C MET A 189 -63.99 -65.98 -1.19
N GLY A 190 -63.40 -65.69 -0.03
CA GLY A 190 -63.77 -66.29 1.25
C GLY A 190 -65.23 -66.04 1.62
N SER A 191 -65.72 -64.81 1.41
CA SER A 191 -67.14 -64.49 1.62
C SER A 191 -68.06 -65.16 0.58
N LYS A 192 -67.61 -65.34 -0.67
CA LYS A 192 -68.32 -66.13 -1.69
C LYS A 192 -68.36 -67.62 -1.33
N ILE A 193 -67.28 -68.19 -0.83
CA ILE A 193 -67.23 -69.59 -0.37
C ILE A 193 -68.12 -69.75 0.86
N ALA A 194 -68.05 -68.84 1.82
CA ALA A 194 -68.90 -68.84 3.00
C ALA A 194 -70.39 -68.69 2.64
N SER A 195 -70.73 -67.83 1.67
CA SER A 195 -72.12 -67.68 1.21
C SER A 195 -72.60 -68.89 0.41
N LEU A 196 -71.74 -69.52 -0.40
CA LEU A 196 -72.04 -70.80 -1.07
C LEU A 196 -72.22 -71.94 -0.07
N GLN A 197 -71.38 -72.01 0.97
CA GLN A 197 -71.46 -73.02 2.02
C GLN A 197 -72.66 -72.79 2.94
N ALA A 198 -73.01 -71.53 3.21
CA ALA A 198 -74.24 -71.17 3.90
C ALA A 198 -75.48 -71.46 3.03
N ALA A 199 -75.41 -71.23 1.71
CA ALA A 199 -76.47 -71.59 0.77
C ALA A 199 -76.65 -73.12 0.66
N MET A 200 -75.56 -73.89 0.69
CA MET A 200 -75.57 -75.34 0.79
C MET A 200 -76.23 -75.80 2.10
N LYS A 201 -75.78 -75.29 3.25
CA LYS A 201 -76.37 -75.61 4.56
C LYS A 201 -77.83 -75.13 4.67
N SER A 202 -78.20 -74.03 4.02
CA SER A 202 -79.57 -73.52 3.95
C SER A 202 -80.47 -74.46 3.12
N LYS A 203 -79.98 -74.99 2.00
CA LYS A 203 -80.69 -76.02 1.23
C LYS A 203 -80.86 -77.31 2.03
N GLU A 204 -79.84 -77.70 2.77
CA GLU A 204 -79.86 -78.88 3.66
C GLU A 204 -80.85 -78.67 4.83
N LYS A 205 -80.84 -77.50 5.47
CA LYS A 205 -81.81 -77.12 6.51
C LYS A 205 -83.23 -76.95 5.97
N ARG A 206 -83.43 -76.49 4.73
CA ARG A 206 -84.76 -76.43 4.09
C ARG A 206 -85.32 -77.81 3.77
N LEU A 207 -84.46 -78.78 3.41
CA LEU A 207 -84.86 -80.17 3.24
C LEU A 207 -85.25 -80.82 4.58
N LEU A 208 -84.53 -80.50 5.67
CA LEU A 208 -84.87 -80.97 7.01
C LEU A 208 -86.11 -80.25 7.61
N ALA A 209 -86.28 -78.95 7.36
CA ALA A 209 -87.41 -78.16 7.83
C ALA A 209 -88.73 -78.52 7.12
N LYS A 210 -88.68 -78.86 5.81
CA LYS A 210 -89.86 -79.39 5.09
C LYS A 210 -90.33 -80.75 5.62
N ARG A 211 -89.49 -81.47 6.36
CA ARG A 211 -89.84 -82.79 6.92
C ARG A 211 -90.39 -82.71 8.37
N ASN A 212 -90.17 -81.60 9.08
CA ASN A 212 -90.53 -81.47 10.51
C ASN A 212 -91.50 -80.33 10.87
N ILE A 213 -91.83 -79.39 9.96
CA ILE A 213 -92.67 -78.22 10.31
C ILE A 213 -94.17 -78.42 10.08
N ILE A 214 -94.58 -79.41 9.28
CA ILE A 214 -96.00 -79.64 8.97
C ILE A 214 -96.83 -80.16 10.18
N PRO A 215 -96.29 -80.83 11.22
CA PRO A 215 -97.08 -81.21 12.39
C PRO A 215 -96.97 -80.28 13.62
N MET A 216 -96.10 -79.25 13.65
CA MET A 216 -95.89 -78.43 14.88
C MET A 216 -96.54 -77.05 14.88
N LEU A 217 -97.04 -76.54 13.74
CA LEU A 217 -97.61 -75.18 13.68
C LEU A 217 -99.09 -75.05 14.09
N GLN A 218 -99.70 -76.12 14.65
CA GLN A 218 -101.05 -76.06 15.22
C GLN A 218 -101.10 -75.92 16.75
N VAL A 219 -99.95 -75.88 17.47
CA VAL A 219 -99.94 -75.89 18.95
C VAL A 219 -99.49 -74.57 19.60
N LEU A 220 -98.90 -73.62 18.86
CA LEU A 220 -98.36 -72.38 19.46
C LEU A 220 -99.13 -71.12 19.07
N GLY A 221 -100.47 -71.22 19.10
CA GLY A 221 -101.34 -70.07 19.25
C GLY A 221 -101.58 -69.82 20.74
N GLY A 222 -101.05 -68.73 21.29
CA GLY A 222 -101.47 -68.19 22.58
C GLY A 222 -100.33 -67.75 23.50
N LEU A 223 -100.51 -66.54 24.05
CA LEU A 223 -99.63 -65.78 24.96
C LEU A 223 -98.40 -65.15 24.30
N GLY A 224 -98.12 -63.85 24.41
CA GLY A 224 -98.68 -62.82 25.28
C GLY A 224 -97.58 -61.83 25.66
N CYS A 225 -97.93 -60.55 25.57
CA CYS A 225 -97.41 -59.36 26.26
C CYS A 225 -95.97 -58.85 26.04
N ILE A 226 -95.80 -57.62 25.50
CA ILE A 226 -95.67 -56.27 26.14
C ILE A 226 -94.30 -56.08 26.87
N ILE A 227 -93.60 -54.96 26.58
CA ILE A 227 -93.09 -53.93 27.55
C ILE A 227 -91.72 -53.34 27.13
N SER A 228 -91.74 -52.02 26.83
CA SER A 228 -90.76 -50.91 27.07
C SER A 228 -89.28 -51.06 26.68
N GLY A 229 -88.51 -50.04 26.30
CA GLY A 229 -88.69 -48.57 26.28
C GLY A 229 -87.33 -47.86 26.48
N ALA A 230 -87.19 -46.65 25.91
CA ALA A 230 -86.26 -45.53 26.26
C ALA A 230 -84.72 -45.78 26.12
N THR A 231 -83.85 -44.82 25.78
CA THR A 231 -83.79 -43.37 26.10
C THR A 231 -83.01 -42.56 25.05
N LEU A 232 -83.43 -41.31 24.88
CA LEU A 232 -82.66 -40.16 24.38
C LEU A 232 -81.59 -39.74 25.41
N GLY A 233 -80.47 -39.19 24.94
CA GLY A 233 -79.52 -38.47 25.81
C GLY A 233 -78.30 -37.96 25.06
N ALA A 234 -78.30 -36.67 24.70
CA ALA A 234 -77.11 -35.89 24.34
C ALA A 234 -76.54 -35.20 25.62
N PRO A 235 -75.56 -34.28 25.51
CA PRO A 235 -74.09 -34.38 25.68
C PRO A 235 -73.61 -33.75 27.02
N PRO A 236 -72.29 -33.57 27.35
CA PRO A 236 -71.59 -32.31 26.98
C PRO A 236 -70.02 -32.32 26.94
N PHE A 237 -69.50 -31.20 26.44
CA PHE A 237 -68.22 -30.47 26.65
C PHE A 237 -67.15 -30.93 27.67
N ILE A 238 -65.89 -30.51 27.38
CA ILE A 238 -64.82 -29.90 28.23
C ILE A 238 -63.43 -30.40 27.72
N VAL A 239 -62.64 -29.58 27.03
CA VAL A 239 -61.63 -28.59 27.50
C VAL A 239 -60.55 -29.20 28.42
N GLY A 240 -59.30 -29.13 27.95
CA GLY A 240 -58.07 -29.47 28.67
C GLY A 240 -57.08 -30.03 27.66
N GLY A 241 -55.87 -29.53 27.44
CA GLY A 241 -54.99 -28.76 28.30
C GLY A 241 -53.57 -29.29 28.00
N ALA A 242 -52.70 -28.38 27.56
CA ALA A 242 -51.25 -28.42 27.45
C ALA A 242 -50.45 -29.69 27.85
N ALA A 243 -49.49 -30.07 26.99
CA ALA A 243 -48.12 -30.49 27.34
C ALA A 243 -47.34 -30.73 26.02
N LEU A 244 -46.34 -29.93 25.64
CA LEU A 244 -44.95 -29.85 26.13
C LEU A 244 -43.96 -30.58 25.20
N LEU A 245 -42.76 -30.00 25.08
CA LEU A 245 -41.53 -30.42 24.37
C LEU A 245 -41.51 -30.02 22.88
N GLY A 246 -40.72 -29.05 22.42
CA GLY A 246 -39.28 -28.82 22.66
C GLY A 246 -38.52 -29.55 21.54
N SER A 247 -37.85 -28.92 20.57
CA SER A 247 -36.60 -28.15 20.68
C SER A 247 -36.35 -27.55 19.28
N GLY A 248 -35.98 -26.29 19.13
CA GLY A 248 -34.58 -25.87 19.22
C GLY A 248 -34.06 -25.48 17.83
N LEU A 249 -33.90 -24.18 17.58
CA LEU A 249 -33.02 -23.66 16.53
C LEU A 249 -32.56 -22.26 16.97
N GLY A 250 -31.31 -22.22 17.44
CA GLY A 250 -30.55 -20.98 17.63
C GLY A 250 -29.62 -20.75 16.45
N SER A 251 -29.55 -19.50 16.00
CA SER A 251 -28.35 -18.75 15.58
C SER A 251 -28.86 -17.49 14.86
N LEU A 252 -28.90 -16.34 15.55
CA LEU A 252 -27.80 -15.36 15.60
C LEU A 252 -27.28 -14.96 14.22
N SER A 253 -27.86 -13.89 13.65
CA SER A 253 -27.13 -12.98 12.76
C SER A 253 -27.03 -11.61 13.42
N ARG A 254 -25.80 -11.26 13.78
CA ARG A 254 -25.35 -10.04 14.46
C ARG A 254 -25.76 -8.78 13.72
N SER A 255 -26.26 -7.81 14.48
CA SER A 255 -26.30 -6.40 14.14
C SER A 255 -24.89 -5.85 13.98
N LEU A 256 -24.56 -5.35 12.80
CA LEU A 256 -23.40 -4.49 12.58
C LEU A 256 -23.77 -3.08 13.03
N THR A 257 -23.19 -2.71 14.15
CA THR A 257 -23.02 -1.35 14.66
C THR A 257 -22.36 -0.46 13.61
N GLU A 258 -23.06 0.58 13.19
CA GLU A 258 -22.49 1.74 12.52
C GLU A 258 -21.58 2.50 13.51
N GLU A 259 -20.27 2.31 13.36
CA GLU A 259 -19.28 3.22 13.94
C GLU A 259 -19.07 4.43 13.02
N LYS A 260 -19.28 5.62 13.59
CA LYS A 260 -18.99 6.92 12.97
C LYS A 260 -17.48 7.11 12.80
N PRO A 261 -16.98 7.59 11.65
CA PRO A 261 -15.64 8.15 11.57
C PRO A 261 -15.66 9.61 12.04
N LYS A 262 -15.23 9.85 13.28
CA LYS A 262 -14.77 11.17 13.74
C LYS A 262 -13.28 11.08 14.05
N LYS A 263 -12.52 12.05 13.53
CA LYS A 263 -11.10 12.38 13.79
C LYS A 263 -10.06 11.77 12.84
N ARG A 264 -9.97 12.30 11.61
CA ARG A 264 -8.70 12.36 10.86
C ARG A 264 -8.45 13.66 10.06
N GLU A 265 -9.16 14.75 10.38
CA GLU A 265 -8.95 16.06 9.72
C GLU A 265 -8.20 17.11 10.57
N ALA A 266 -7.69 16.74 11.76
CA ALA A 266 -6.95 17.65 12.63
C ALA A 266 -5.42 17.49 12.58
N ALA A 267 -4.89 16.55 11.77
CA ALA A 267 -3.46 16.28 11.68
C ALA A 267 -2.78 16.85 10.42
N GLU A 268 -3.54 17.33 9.44
CA GLU A 268 -2.99 17.88 8.19
C GLU A 268 -2.91 19.42 8.18
N LYS A 269 -3.53 20.09 9.14
CA LYS A 269 -3.50 21.57 9.26
C LYS A 269 -2.40 22.13 10.16
N THR A 270 -1.64 21.29 10.85
CA THR A 270 -0.48 21.72 11.67
C THR A 270 0.88 21.52 11.02
N MET A 271 0.96 20.88 9.84
CA MET A 271 2.22 20.78 9.08
C MET A 271 2.40 21.85 7.99
N LEU A 272 1.37 22.64 7.69
CA LEU A 272 1.43 23.71 6.68
C LEU A 272 1.55 25.13 7.27
N ALA A 273 1.60 25.30 8.60
CA ALA A 273 1.73 26.61 9.25
C ALA A 273 3.14 26.92 9.80
N GLY A 274 4.14 26.09 9.49
CA GLY A 274 5.49 26.19 10.08
C GLY A 274 6.60 26.68 9.14
N LYS A 275 6.29 27.21 7.95
CA LYS A 275 7.31 27.51 6.92
C LYS A 275 7.47 28.98 6.49
N ASP A 276 6.74 29.91 7.09
CA ASP A 276 6.76 31.33 6.67
C ASP A 276 7.45 32.29 7.68
N GLY A 277 8.24 31.77 8.62
CA GLY A 277 8.83 32.61 9.67
C GLY A 277 10.27 32.25 9.99
N LEU A 278 11.21 32.49 9.07
CA LEU A 278 12.64 32.66 9.36
C LEU A 278 13.35 33.08 8.06
N GLY A 279 13.50 34.39 7.83
CA GLY A 279 14.29 34.86 6.69
C GLY A 279 14.14 36.33 6.33
N SER A 280 14.10 37.24 7.30
CA SER A 280 14.28 38.68 7.02
C SER A 280 14.97 39.37 8.20
N HIS A 281 16.21 38.98 8.44
CA HIS A 281 17.20 39.81 9.11
C HIS A 281 18.57 39.35 8.63
N PHE A 282 19.02 39.87 7.49
CA PHE A 282 20.44 40.08 7.21
C PHE A 282 20.58 41.05 6.03
N ASN A 283 21.23 42.18 6.32
CA ASN A 283 21.70 43.28 5.48
C ASN A 283 20.66 44.24 4.91
#